data_AF-A0A9P9Y1W7-F1
#
_entry.id   AF-A0A9P9Y1W7-F1
#
_cell.length_a   1.000
_cell.length_b   1.000
_cell.length_c   1.000
_cell.angle_alpha   90.00
_cell.angle_beta   90.00
_cell.angle_gamma   90.00
#
_symmetry.space_group_name_H-M   'P 1'
#
loop_
_entity.id
_entity.type
_entity.pdbx_description
1 polymer ?
#
loop_
_entity_poly.entity_id
_entity_poly.type
_entity_poly.pdbx_seq_one_letter_code
_entity_poly.pdbx_strand_id
1 'polypeptide(L)'
;MKFADTNKTNSSSIASKRSVERLYYPNEPHFFRFFVKKPQRRAPLINRGYWLRLRAIDVIISDGSLFVDIDYPHLMRKKRAIVLQTPQLRDLLGTGVTISKDDNDPVLLESAKYCQLACDLRELEALRRTLDSILLLKDAEVLFVAEVSITYMDTASADALIKWASGIGQDHPFAKTMLRHFEKLNTPIKSVQQYPTVDSQRERFKDRGWAQVDIWDLWEAWSSSVFMTSAERMALDQVEPFDEWEELMLFGRHYSVLHAQASSTGVEDTAMEKQAPARSVNKQTRDGFFKGLYCGGLRPDGTLNLDRYTWELDIAKEVVVAHECSDDTEKMDFNSKNFRYVTDQFKKIIEKIQSGGRLYIRSLSTDNPTDQPANLENDFPSLAEDFTLPEELAFVKENLFSSILRISGRVNMWLHYDVMANVYAQVHGSKPTPTSDLSVAVNIFFRDLQDGYSTGRDVYGNRDLAGYEKGRQEVAKIAKSFGQLPADIRRFYLDRLADELRQAAGGDGL
;
A
#
# COMPACT_ATOMS: atom_id res chain seq x y z
N MET A 1 -9.73 12.75 -19.18
CA MET A 1 -9.44 11.68 -18.19
C MET A 1 -10.11 10.40 -18.68
N LYS A 2 -9.36 9.36 -19.09
CA LYS A 2 -9.94 8.09 -19.55
C LYS A 2 -10.36 7.28 -18.32
N PHE A 3 -11.62 6.84 -18.29
CA PHE A 3 -12.21 6.02 -17.24
C PHE A 3 -11.27 4.88 -16.81
N ALA A 4 -11.09 4.70 -15.51
CA ALA A 4 -10.56 3.46 -14.98
C ALA A 4 -11.64 2.39 -15.20
N ASP A 5 -11.51 1.65 -16.29
CA ASP A 5 -12.29 0.45 -16.56
C ASP A 5 -12.13 -0.49 -15.35
N THR A 6 -13.20 -0.71 -14.57
CA THR A 6 -13.21 -1.61 -13.40
C THR A 6 -12.74 -3.02 -13.78
N ASN A 7 -12.81 -3.41 -15.05
CA ASN A 7 -12.24 -4.67 -15.53
C ASN A 7 -10.70 -4.70 -15.48
N LYS A 8 -10.03 -3.55 -15.60
CA LYS A 8 -8.56 -3.45 -15.50
C LYS A 8 -8.05 -3.53 -14.06
N THR A 9 -8.86 -3.17 -13.07
CA THR A 9 -8.45 -3.22 -11.65
C THR A 9 -8.34 -4.67 -11.16
N ASN A 10 -9.28 -5.55 -11.53
CA ASN A 10 -9.21 -6.99 -11.22
C ASN A 10 -7.92 -7.61 -11.79
N SER A 11 -7.61 -7.35 -13.06
CA SER A 11 -6.38 -7.87 -13.70
C SER A 11 -5.10 -7.35 -13.03
N SER A 12 -5.10 -6.06 -12.64
CA SER A 12 -3.95 -5.45 -11.96
C SER A 12 -3.72 -6.03 -10.56
N SER A 13 -4.80 -6.20 -9.79
CA SER A 13 -4.76 -6.75 -8.43
C SER A 13 -4.28 -8.21 -8.43
N ILE A 14 -4.84 -9.04 -9.32
CA ILE A 14 -4.43 -10.45 -9.46
C ILE A 14 -2.97 -10.54 -9.90
N ALA A 15 -2.48 -9.64 -10.75
CA ALA A 15 -1.08 -9.61 -11.16
C ALA A 15 -0.14 -9.31 -9.97
N SER A 16 -0.53 -8.43 -9.06
CA SER A 16 0.23 -8.16 -7.82
C SER A 16 0.17 -9.34 -6.85
N LYS A 17 -1.01 -9.95 -6.63
CA LYS A 17 -1.15 -11.18 -5.83
C LYS A 17 -0.30 -12.32 -6.39
N ARG A 18 -0.23 -12.48 -7.71
CA ARG A 18 0.65 -13.45 -8.38
C ARG A 18 2.15 -13.15 -8.18
N SER A 19 2.54 -11.88 -8.10
CA SER A 19 3.92 -11.51 -7.76
C SER A 19 4.28 -12.01 -6.37
N VAL A 20 3.38 -11.80 -5.39
CA VAL A 20 3.52 -12.29 -4.02
C VAL A 20 3.55 -13.82 -3.97
N GLU A 21 2.56 -14.51 -4.55
CA GLU A 21 2.49 -15.99 -4.62
C GLU A 21 3.81 -16.62 -5.08
N ARG A 22 4.44 -16.06 -6.12
CA ARG A 22 5.69 -16.60 -6.67
C ARG A 22 6.92 -16.38 -5.79
N LEU A 23 6.93 -15.33 -4.97
CA LEU A 23 8.11 -14.93 -4.18
C LEU A 23 7.98 -15.39 -2.73
N TYR A 24 6.82 -15.14 -2.11
CA TYR A 24 6.57 -15.34 -0.68
C TYR A 24 6.04 -16.76 -0.39
N TYR A 25 5.46 -17.43 -1.39
CA TYR A 25 4.89 -18.77 -1.24
C TYR A 25 5.42 -19.74 -2.33
N PRO A 26 6.74 -19.92 -2.45
CA PRO A 26 7.34 -20.71 -3.53
C PRO A 26 6.98 -22.21 -3.45
N ASN A 27 6.64 -22.69 -2.25
CA ASN A 27 6.36 -24.10 -1.96
C ASN A 27 4.85 -24.42 -1.95
N GLU A 28 3.99 -23.42 -2.13
CA GLU A 28 2.53 -23.61 -2.16
C GLU A 28 1.99 -23.76 -3.59
N PRO A 29 0.80 -24.35 -3.77
CA PRO A 29 0.15 -24.39 -5.08
C PRO A 29 -0.13 -22.99 -5.63
N HIS A 30 0.34 -22.71 -6.84
CA HIS A 30 0.11 -21.42 -7.50
C HIS A 30 -1.21 -21.40 -8.26
N PHE A 31 -2.17 -20.60 -7.79
CA PHE A 31 -3.52 -20.44 -8.35
C PHE A 31 -3.66 -19.17 -9.21
N PHE A 32 -2.98 -18.07 -8.89
CA PHE A 32 -3.17 -16.81 -9.63
C PHE A 32 -2.68 -16.88 -11.09
N ARG A 33 -1.77 -17.82 -11.41
CA ARG A 33 -1.28 -18.08 -12.77
C ARG A 33 -2.36 -18.47 -13.78
N PHE A 34 -3.48 -19.02 -13.33
CA PHE A 34 -4.59 -19.42 -14.21
C PHE A 34 -5.43 -18.22 -14.65
N PHE A 35 -5.44 -17.13 -13.87
CA PHE A 35 -6.19 -15.91 -14.14
C PHE A 35 -5.35 -14.83 -14.83
N VAL A 36 -4.05 -14.76 -14.50
CA VAL A 36 -3.10 -13.84 -15.15
C VAL A 36 -1.94 -14.69 -15.69
N LYS A 37 -1.81 -14.82 -17.02
CA LYS A 37 -0.85 -15.73 -17.66
C LYS A 37 0.60 -15.25 -17.61
N LYS A 38 0.85 -13.95 -17.83
CA LYS A 38 2.20 -13.39 -17.83
C LYS A 38 2.62 -13.03 -16.40
N PRO A 39 3.70 -13.63 -15.85
CA PRO A 39 4.20 -13.21 -14.55
C PRO A 39 4.77 -11.79 -14.67
N GLN A 40 4.48 -10.96 -13.68
CA GLN A 40 5.02 -9.61 -13.59
C GLN A 40 5.50 -9.39 -12.15
N ARG A 41 6.81 -9.23 -11.96
CA ARG A 41 7.37 -8.87 -10.66
C ARG A 41 6.96 -7.44 -10.32
N ARG A 42 6.52 -7.23 -9.09
CA ARG A 42 6.28 -5.90 -8.50
C ARG A 42 7.49 -5.46 -7.68
N ALA A 43 7.57 -4.16 -7.39
CA ALA A 43 8.55 -3.63 -6.45
C ALA A 43 8.33 -4.24 -5.04
N PRO A 44 9.38 -4.39 -4.22
CA PRO A 44 9.30 -4.92 -2.86
C PRO A 44 8.20 -4.26 -2.02
N LEU A 45 8.08 -2.92 -2.05
CA LEU A 45 6.98 -2.17 -1.42
C LEU A 45 5.58 -2.72 -1.77
N ILE A 46 5.32 -2.92 -3.06
CA ILE A 46 4.02 -3.40 -3.53
C ILE A 46 3.81 -4.87 -3.14
N ASN A 47 4.86 -5.70 -3.18
CA ASN A 47 4.75 -7.08 -2.75
C ASN A 47 4.44 -7.17 -1.25
N ARG A 48 5.14 -6.45 -0.37
CA ARG A 48 4.86 -6.44 1.08
C ARG A 48 3.46 -5.93 1.38
N GLY A 49 3.03 -4.85 0.73
CA GLY A 49 1.66 -4.34 0.87
C GLY A 49 0.59 -5.35 0.43
N TYR A 50 0.82 -6.08 -0.67
CA TYR A 50 -0.09 -7.14 -1.12
C TYR A 50 -0.02 -8.41 -0.27
N TRP A 51 1.15 -8.75 0.28
CA TRP A 51 1.30 -9.86 1.21
C TRP A 51 0.50 -9.59 2.50
N LEU A 52 0.65 -8.41 3.08
CA LEU A 52 -0.15 -7.98 4.23
C LEU A 52 -1.66 -7.96 3.91
N ARG A 53 -2.04 -7.50 2.71
CA ARG A 53 -3.43 -7.54 2.25
C ARG A 53 -3.99 -8.96 2.18
N LEU A 54 -3.21 -9.94 1.71
CA LEU A 54 -3.61 -11.35 1.70
C LEU A 54 -3.71 -11.89 3.12
N ARG A 55 -2.69 -11.63 3.95
CA ARG A 55 -2.65 -12.06 5.35
C ARG A 55 -3.82 -11.52 6.17
N ALA A 56 -4.21 -10.28 5.94
CA ALA A 56 -5.34 -9.64 6.62
C ALA A 56 -6.67 -10.34 6.41
N ILE A 57 -6.87 -10.97 5.25
CA ILE A 57 -8.06 -11.76 4.94
C ILE A 57 -7.89 -13.19 5.46
N ASP A 58 -6.71 -13.77 5.30
CA ASP A 58 -6.36 -15.13 5.69
C ASP A 58 -6.63 -15.41 7.19
N VAL A 59 -6.27 -14.48 8.08
CA VAL A 59 -6.49 -14.66 9.53
C VAL A 59 -7.95 -14.62 9.98
N ILE A 60 -8.87 -14.20 9.11
CA ILE A 60 -10.31 -14.08 9.44
C ILE A 60 -11.12 -15.25 8.86
N ILE A 61 -10.58 -15.94 7.84
CA ILE A 61 -11.29 -17.05 7.18
C ILE A 61 -11.13 -18.33 8.02
N SER A 62 -12.24 -19.01 8.28
CA SER A 62 -12.28 -20.31 8.94
C SER A 62 -12.20 -21.47 7.93
N ASP A 63 -11.58 -22.57 8.34
CA ASP A 63 -11.66 -23.83 7.60
C ASP A 63 -13.07 -24.39 7.55
N GLY A 64 -13.39 -25.13 6.48
CA GLY A 64 -14.67 -25.83 6.35
C GLY A 64 -15.86 -24.98 5.88
N SER A 65 -15.63 -23.72 5.50
CA SER A 65 -16.67 -22.83 4.99
C SER A 65 -17.10 -23.14 3.54
N LEU A 66 -18.37 -22.83 3.22
CA LEU A 66 -18.85 -22.70 1.84
C LEU A 66 -18.43 -21.32 1.31
N PHE A 67 -17.69 -21.29 0.20
CA PHE A 67 -17.28 -20.04 -0.45
C PHE A 67 -18.27 -19.64 -1.53
N VAL A 68 -18.88 -18.46 -1.40
CA VAL A 68 -19.77 -17.89 -2.42
C VAL A 68 -19.09 -16.69 -3.06
N ASP A 69 -18.77 -16.82 -4.34
CA ASP A 69 -18.07 -15.80 -5.13
C ASP A 69 -19.05 -15.04 -6.02
N ILE A 70 -19.08 -13.72 -5.85
CA ILE A 70 -20.09 -12.84 -6.45
C ILE A 70 -19.39 -11.69 -7.15
N ASP A 71 -19.62 -11.56 -8.44
CA ASP A 71 -19.14 -10.43 -9.26
C ASP A 71 -20.13 -10.19 -10.40
N TYR A 72 -19.88 -9.15 -11.20
CA TYR A 72 -20.69 -8.84 -12.37
C TYR A 72 -20.83 -10.05 -13.30
N PRO A 73 -22.00 -10.24 -13.94
CA PRO A 73 -22.26 -11.44 -14.74
C PRO A 73 -21.20 -11.77 -15.79
N HIS A 74 -20.68 -10.77 -16.50
CA HIS A 74 -19.64 -11.00 -17.51
C HIS A 74 -18.29 -11.42 -16.91
N LEU A 75 -17.95 -10.99 -15.69
CA LEU A 75 -16.74 -11.40 -14.98
C LEU A 75 -16.88 -12.82 -14.45
N MET A 76 -18.03 -13.16 -13.86
CA MET A 76 -18.27 -14.50 -13.34
C MET A 76 -18.34 -15.56 -14.44
N ARG A 77 -18.88 -15.25 -15.62
CA ARG A 77 -18.81 -16.15 -16.80
C ARG A 77 -17.36 -16.43 -17.22
N LYS A 78 -16.51 -15.39 -17.25
CA LYS A 78 -15.07 -15.55 -17.55
C LYS A 78 -14.37 -16.40 -16.49
N LYS A 79 -14.65 -16.14 -15.21
CA LYS A 79 -14.07 -16.90 -14.09
C LYS A 79 -14.51 -18.37 -14.13
N ARG A 80 -15.79 -18.64 -14.36
CA ARG A 80 -16.34 -20.00 -14.54
C ARG A 80 -15.64 -20.73 -15.69
N ALA A 81 -15.47 -20.07 -16.84
CA ALA A 81 -14.78 -20.67 -17.98
C ALA A 81 -13.33 -21.08 -17.61
N ILE A 82 -12.60 -20.22 -16.91
CA ILE A 82 -11.23 -20.53 -16.44
C ILE A 82 -11.23 -21.72 -15.48
N VAL A 83 -12.14 -21.73 -14.49
CA VAL A 83 -12.27 -22.81 -13.49
C VAL A 83 -12.56 -24.15 -14.17
N LEU A 84 -13.56 -24.20 -15.07
CA LEU A 84 -13.97 -25.44 -15.73
C LEU A 84 -12.94 -25.97 -16.75
N GLN A 85 -12.20 -25.08 -17.41
CA GLN A 85 -11.18 -25.45 -18.41
C GLN A 85 -9.81 -25.77 -17.79
N THR A 86 -9.62 -25.52 -16.48
CA THR A 86 -8.36 -25.76 -15.78
C THR A 86 -8.51 -26.98 -14.87
N PRO A 87 -7.93 -28.15 -15.20
CA PRO A 87 -8.08 -29.37 -14.42
C PRO A 87 -7.76 -29.17 -12.93
N GLN A 88 -6.67 -28.47 -12.63
CA GLN A 88 -6.25 -28.21 -11.25
C GLN A 88 -7.26 -27.40 -10.43
N LEU A 89 -8.08 -26.55 -11.06
CA LEU A 89 -9.13 -25.80 -10.38
C LEU A 89 -10.43 -26.59 -10.33
N ARG A 90 -10.78 -27.26 -11.42
CA ARG A 90 -11.98 -28.11 -11.51
C ARG A 90 -11.94 -29.24 -10.49
N ASP A 91 -10.79 -29.86 -10.30
CA ASP A 91 -10.64 -31.00 -9.40
C ASP A 91 -10.87 -30.60 -7.92
N LEU A 92 -10.66 -29.31 -7.56
CA LEU A 92 -10.96 -28.78 -6.22
C LEU A 92 -12.47 -28.69 -5.92
N LEU A 93 -13.33 -28.66 -6.94
CA LEU A 93 -14.78 -28.59 -6.77
C LEU A 93 -15.38 -29.90 -6.23
N GLY A 94 -14.63 -31.00 -6.30
CA GLY A 94 -15.09 -32.31 -5.86
C GLY A 94 -16.15 -32.93 -6.78
N THR A 95 -16.97 -33.82 -6.22
CA THR A 95 -18.07 -34.49 -6.91
C THR A 95 -19.39 -33.77 -6.69
N GLY A 96 -20.38 -33.99 -7.57
CA GLY A 96 -21.72 -33.41 -7.41
C GLY A 96 -21.83 -31.93 -7.79
N VAL A 97 -20.95 -31.43 -8.67
CA VAL A 97 -20.98 -30.04 -9.15
C VAL A 97 -22.16 -29.84 -10.10
N THR A 98 -23.00 -28.84 -9.81
CA THR A 98 -24.06 -28.37 -10.71
C THR A 98 -23.54 -27.18 -11.51
N ILE A 99 -23.69 -27.23 -12.84
CA ILE A 99 -23.27 -26.17 -13.75
C ILE A 99 -24.50 -25.70 -14.53
N SER A 100 -24.80 -24.41 -14.47
CA SER A 100 -25.89 -23.85 -15.27
C SER A 100 -25.61 -23.97 -16.77
N LYS A 101 -26.66 -24.30 -17.53
CA LYS A 101 -26.64 -24.34 -19.00
C LYS A 101 -26.94 -22.99 -19.65
N ASP A 102 -27.51 -22.04 -18.90
CA ASP A 102 -27.81 -20.70 -19.38
C ASP A 102 -26.89 -19.68 -18.69
N ASP A 103 -26.07 -19.00 -19.50
CA ASP A 103 -25.16 -17.98 -19.01
C ASP A 103 -25.88 -16.80 -18.34
N ASN A 104 -27.20 -16.65 -18.53
CA ASN A 104 -28.02 -15.62 -17.89
C ASN A 104 -28.53 -16.03 -16.50
N ASP A 105 -28.34 -17.28 -16.09
CA ASP A 105 -28.72 -17.70 -14.75
C ASP A 105 -27.88 -16.97 -13.69
N PRO A 106 -28.49 -16.56 -12.56
CA PRO A 106 -27.77 -15.89 -11.50
C PRO A 106 -26.84 -16.84 -10.73
N VAL A 107 -27.14 -18.15 -10.73
CA VAL A 107 -26.26 -19.20 -10.17
C VAL A 107 -25.58 -19.91 -11.33
N LEU A 108 -24.28 -19.69 -11.50
CA LEU A 108 -23.53 -20.21 -12.65
C LEU A 108 -22.88 -21.57 -12.39
N LEU A 109 -22.49 -21.83 -11.14
CA LEU A 109 -21.82 -23.03 -10.67
C LEU A 109 -22.10 -23.23 -9.18
N GLU A 110 -22.40 -24.44 -8.78
CA GLU A 110 -22.64 -24.85 -7.39
C GLU A 110 -21.89 -26.14 -7.09
N SER A 111 -21.23 -26.19 -5.94
CA SER A 111 -20.57 -27.38 -5.39
C SER A 111 -20.67 -27.33 -3.86
N ALA A 112 -20.31 -28.42 -3.18
CA ALA A 112 -20.38 -28.49 -1.72
C ALA A 112 -19.54 -27.44 -0.98
N LYS A 113 -18.49 -26.90 -1.62
CA LYS A 113 -17.55 -25.94 -1.00
C LYS A 113 -17.44 -24.61 -1.73
N TYR A 114 -18.00 -24.49 -2.93
CA TYR A 114 -17.83 -23.30 -3.76
C TYR A 114 -19.01 -23.05 -4.70
N CYS A 115 -19.53 -21.83 -4.69
CA CYS A 115 -20.60 -21.36 -5.56
C CYS A 115 -20.18 -20.09 -6.31
N GLN A 116 -20.65 -19.94 -7.55
CA GLN A 116 -20.42 -18.76 -8.38
C GLN A 116 -21.74 -18.10 -8.72
N LEU A 117 -21.91 -16.86 -8.26
CA LEU A 117 -23.11 -16.07 -8.51
C LEU A 117 -22.81 -14.88 -9.43
N ALA A 118 -23.57 -14.78 -10.52
CA ALA A 118 -23.55 -13.64 -11.42
C ALA A 118 -24.56 -12.59 -10.95
N CYS A 119 -24.10 -11.59 -10.20
CA CYS A 119 -24.98 -10.58 -9.63
C CYS A 119 -24.31 -9.20 -9.60
N ASP A 120 -25.08 -8.18 -9.96
CA ASP A 120 -24.71 -6.80 -9.66
C ASP A 120 -25.04 -6.52 -8.19
N LEU A 121 -24.03 -6.24 -7.36
CA LEU A 121 -24.21 -6.00 -5.92
C LEU A 121 -25.09 -4.79 -5.59
N ARG A 122 -25.45 -3.96 -6.59
CA ARG A 122 -26.42 -2.87 -6.44
C ARG A 122 -27.87 -3.38 -6.43
N GLU A 123 -28.12 -4.55 -6.99
CA GLU A 123 -29.44 -5.18 -7.13
C GLU A 123 -29.76 -6.08 -5.92
N LEU A 124 -29.91 -5.47 -4.74
CA LEU A 124 -30.01 -6.18 -3.45
C LEU A 124 -31.12 -7.25 -3.39
N GLU A 125 -32.26 -7.02 -4.05
CA GLU A 125 -33.34 -7.99 -4.13
C GLU A 125 -33.01 -9.20 -5.02
N ALA A 126 -32.22 -9.00 -6.08
CA ALA A 126 -31.72 -10.10 -6.89
C ALA A 126 -30.64 -10.88 -6.14
N LEU A 127 -29.74 -10.17 -5.46
CA LEU A 127 -28.70 -10.75 -4.61
C LEU A 127 -29.30 -11.64 -3.52
N ARG A 128 -30.27 -11.14 -2.75
CA ARG A 128 -30.98 -11.90 -1.71
C ARG A 128 -31.64 -13.15 -2.26
N ARG A 129 -32.45 -13.03 -3.32
CA ARG A 129 -33.13 -14.18 -3.94
C ARG A 129 -32.15 -15.24 -4.44
N THR A 130 -31.01 -14.82 -4.96
CA THR A 130 -29.98 -15.73 -5.46
C THR A 130 -29.29 -16.46 -4.31
N LEU A 131 -28.93 -15.75 -3.24
CA LEU A 131 -28.35 -16.39 -2.05
C LEU A 131 -29.32 -17.35 -1.36
N ASP A 132 -30.58 -16.95 -1.17
CA ASP A 132 -31.62 -17.80 -0.59
C ASP A 132 -31.89 -19.08 -1.41
N SER A 133 -31.51 -19.09 -2.70
CA SER A 133 -31.63 -20.27 -3.56
C SER A 133 -30.53 -21.31 -3.36
N ILE A 134 -29.38 -20.92 -2.81
CA ILE A 134 -28.22 -21.80 -2.60
C ILE A 134 -27.96 -22.11 -1.11
N LEU A 135 -28.38 -21.23 -0.20
CA LEU A 135 -28.30 -21.48 1.24
C LEU A 135 -29.42 -20.74 1.99
N LEU A 136 -29.88 -21.36 3.07
CA LEU A 136 -30.78 -20.69 4.02
C LEU A 136 -29.95 -19.76 4.91
N LEU A 137 -29.82 -18.49 4.49
CA LEU A 137 -29.01 -17.49 5.18
C LEU A 137 -29.31 -17.34 6.68
N LYS A 138 -30.55 -17.60 7.09
CA LYS A 138 -30.99 -17.54 8.49
C LYS A 138 -30.39 -18.63 9.40
N ASP A 139 -29.93 -19.74 8.81
CA ASP A 139 -29.43 -20.90 9.53
C ASP A 139 -27.89 -21.00 9.42
N ALA A 140 -27.23 -19.96 8.93
CA ALA A 140 -25.79 -19.91 8.66
C ALA A 140 -25.12 -18.71 9.32
N GLU A 141 -23.89 -18.90 9.80
CA GLU A 141 -22.98 -17.81 10.11
C GLU A 141 -22.35 -17.31 8.80
N VAL A 142 -22.50 -16.02 8.49
CA VAL A 142 -22.09 -15.46 7.20
C VAL A 142 -21.01 -14.41 7.39
N LEU A 143 -19.84 -14.67 6.80
CA LEU A 143 -18.76 -13.71 6.69
C LEU A 143 -18.78 -13.04 5.31
N PHE A 144 -19.05 -11.74 5.26
CA PHE A 144 -18.93 -10.96 4.03
C PHE A 144 -17.51 -10.41 3.85
N VAL A 145 -16.90 -10.67 2.69
CA VAL A 145 -15.58 -10.15 2.35
C VAL A 145 -15.69 -9.16 1.18
N ALA A 146 -15.44 -7.88 1.47
CA ALA A 146 -15.44 -6.80 0.48
C ALA A 146 -14.02 -6.28 0.19
N GLU A 147 -13.21 -7.09 -0.50
CA GLU A 147 -11.79 -6.81 -0.71
C GLU A 147 -11.55 -5.77 -1.83
N VAL A 148 -11.59 -4.47 -1.49
CA VAL A 148 -11.44 -3.35 -2.46
C VAL A 148 -12.48 -3.43 -3.58
N SER A 149 -13.70 -3.88 -3.27
CA SER A 149 -14.82 -3.99 -4.22
C SER A 149 -15.80 -2.82 -4.06
N ILE A 150 -16.33 -2.62 -2.85
CA ILE A 150 -17.33 -1.59 -2.56
C ILE A 150 -16.82 -0.15 -2.71
N THR A 151 -15.50 0.05 -2.76
CA THR A 151 -14.88 1.38 -2.98
C THR A 151 -15.10 1.91 -4.41
N TYR A 152 -15.36 1.01 -5.37
CA TYR A 152 -15.68 1.36 -6.76
C TYR A 152 -17.17 1.62 -6.98
N MET A 153 -18.02 1.20 -6.05
CA MET A 153 -19.45 1.50 -6.06
C MET A 153 -19.66 2.97 -5.71
N ASP A 154 -20.75 3.56 -6.20
CA ASP A 154 -21.18 4.85 -5.67
C ASP A 154 -21.53 4.70 -4.18
N THR A 155 -21.34 5.79 -3.41
CA THR A 155 -21.43 5.72 -1.95
C THR A 155 -22.80 5.26 -1.47
N ALA A 156 -23.89 5.67 -2.14
CA ALA A 156 -25.24 5.28 -1.77
C ALA A 156 -25.47 3.78 -1.96
N SER A 157 -25.06 3.21 -3.10
CA SER A 157 -25.15 1.77 -3.34
C SER A 157 -24.29 0.96 -2.38
N ALA A 158 -23.05 1.40 -2.11
CA ALA A 158 -22.18 0.73 -1.13
C ALA A 158 -22.79 0.76 0.28
N ASP A 159 -23.35 1.90 0.68
CA ASP A 159 -24.02 2.09 1.96
C ASP A 159 -25.28 1.23 2.09
N ALA A 160 -26.05 1.11 1.01
CA ALA A 160 -27.22 0.24 0.96
C ALA A 160 -26.81 -1.24 1.09
N LEU A 161 -25.73 -1.66 0.43
CA LEU A 161 -25.18 -3.02 0.55
C LEU A 161 -24.68 -3.31 1.97
N ILE A 162 -23.94 -2.39 2.60
CA ILE A 162 -23.45 -2.54 3.99
C ILE A 162 -24.62 -2.69 4.96
N LYS A 163 -25.66 -1.87 4.80
CA LYS A 163 -26.88 -1.95 5.62
C LYS A 163 -27.69 -3.22 5.36
N TRP A 164 -27.75 -3.66 4.11
CA TRP A 164 -28.42 -4.91 3.76
C TRP A 164 -27.71 -6.10 4.40
N ALA A 165 -26.38 -6.13 4.36
CA ALA A 165 -25.58 -7.21 4.93
C ALA A 165 -25.73 -7.32 6.45
N SER A 166 -25.88 -6.20 7.17
CA SER A 166 -26.12 -6.23 8.63
C SER A 166 -27.46 -6.85 9.02
N GLY A 167 -28.43 -6.86 8.10
CA GLY A 167 -29.79 -7.35 8.35
C GLY A 167 -29.98 -8.82 7.97
N ILE A 168 -28.95 -9.52 7.50
CA ILE A 168 -29.06 -10.93 7.12
C ILE A 168 -29.21 -11.77 8.39
N GLY A 169 -30.29 -12.56 8.45
CA GLY A 169 -30.71 -13.27 9.66
C GLY A 169 -31.71 -12.51 10.54
N GLN A 170 -32.05 -11.26 10.22
CA GLN A 170 -33.15 -10.52 10.85
C GLN A 170 -34.27 -10.24 9.84
N ASP A 171 -35.51 -10.64 10.16
CA ASP A 171 -36.67 -10.39 9.31
C ASP A 171 -36.92 -8.88 9.15
N HIS A 172 -36.63 -8.31 7.98
CA HIS A 172 -37.05 -6.94 7.70
C HIS A 172 -37.54 -6.72 6.25
N PRO A 173 -38.81 -6.30 6.06
CA PRO A 173 -39.36 -5.89 4.77
C PRO A 173 -39.25 -4.37 4.58
N PHE A 174 -38.11 -3.85 4.09
CA PHE A 174 -38.02 -2.43 3.72
C PHE A 174 -36.95 -2.12 2.65
N ALA A 175 -37.13 -2.65 1.44
CA ALA A 175 -36.24 -2.36 0.30
C ALA A 175 -36.95 -1.79 -0.95
N LYS A 176 -38.28 -1.61 -0.94
CA LYS A 176 -39.03 -1.22 -2.16
C LYS A 176 -39.13 0.28 -2.47
N THR A 177 -38.67 1.18 -1.59
CA THR A 177 -38.92 2.63 -1.75
C THR A 177 -37.70 3.43 -2.24
N MET A 178 -36.48 2.88 -2.12
CA MET A 178 -35.23 3.61 -2.35
C MET A 178 -34.70 3.55 -3.80
N LEU A 179 -35.26 2.67 -4.63
CA LEU A 179 -34.73 2.33 -5.96
C LEU A 179 -35.08 3.32 -7.10
N ARG A 180 -35.89 4.37 -6.84
CA ARG A 180 -36.42 5.22 -7.94
C ARG A 180 -35.60 6.47 -8.27
N HIS A 181 -34.38 6.63 -7.73
CA HIS A 181 -33.65 7.91 -7.83
C HIS A 181 -32.32 7.87 -8.63
N PHE A 182 -31.74 6.72 -8.99
CA PHE A 182 -30.28 6.65 -9.24
C PHE A 182 -29.80 6.22 -10.64
N GLU A 183 -30.52 6.60 -11.70
CA GLU A 183 -30.16 6.20 -13.07
C GLU A 183 -29.01 6.99 -13.76
N LYS A 184 -28.16 7.79 -13.08
CA LYS A 184 -27.39 8.81 -13.85
C LYS A 184 -25.95 9.23 -13.52
N LEU A 185 -25.13 8.55 -12.71
CA LEU A 185 -23.87 9.20 -12.23
C LEU A 185 -22.56 8.38 -12.32
N ASN A 186 -21.98 8.33 -13.53
CA ASN A 186 -20.61 7.91 -13.89
C ASN A 186 -19.50 8.11 -12.82
N THR A 187 -18.58 7.13 -12.69
CA THR A 187 -17.82 6.77 -11.47
C THR A 187 -16.34 7.21 -11.39
N PRO A 188 -15.98 7.96 -10.32
CA PRO A 188 -14.67 7.90 -9.62
C PRO A 188 -14.79 7.23 -8.22
N ILE A 189 -13.69 7.08 -7.45
CA ILE A 189 -13.68 6.52 -6.07
C ILE A 189 -14.49 7.45 -5.14
N LYS A 190 -15.77 7.13 -4.87
CA LYS A 190 -16.71 8.09 -4.24
C LYS A 190 -16.74 8.02 -2.72
N SER A 191 -16.60 6.82 -2.15
CA SER A 191 -16.76 6.63 -0.70
C SER A 191 -15.66 7.34 0.10
N VAL A 192 -14.44 7.46 -0.44
CA VAL A 192 -13.30 8.09 0.25
C VAL A 192 -13.50 9.60 0.45
N GLN A 193 -14.28 10.26 -0.42
CA GLN A 193 -14.58 11.69 -0.23
C GLN A 193 -15.57 11.94 0.92
N GLN A 194 -16.49 10.99 1.14
CA GLN A 194 -17.51 11.08 2.18
C GLN A 194 -17.04 10.50 3.51
N TYR A 195 -16.21 9.47 3.47
CA TYR A 195 -15.66 8.77 4.64
C TYR A 195 -14.12 8.71 4.54
N PRO A 196 -13.43 9.85 4.73
CA PRO A 196 -12.00 9.97 4.48
C PRO A 196 -11.11 9.37 5.57
N THR A 197 -11.64 9.11 6.77
CA THR A 197 -10.86 8.65 7.93
C THR A 197 -11.31 7.29 8.43
N VAL A 198 -10.42 6.60 9.16
CA VAL A 198 -10.72 5.37 9.90
C VAL A 198 -11.94 5.53 10.80
N ASP A 199 -12.03 6.66 11.53
CA ASP A 199 -13.19 6.95 12.38
C ASP A 199 -14.48 7.11 11.58
N SER A 200 -14.44 7.81 10.45
CA SER A 200 -15.62 7.96 9.58
C SER A 200 -16.09 6.63 8.97
N GLN A 201 -15.17 5.70 8.67
CA GLN A 201 -15.53 4.35 8.23
C GLN A 201 -16.12 3.51 9.38
N ARG A 202 -15.60 3.68 10.60
CA ARG A 202 -16.16 3.01 11.79
C ARG A 202 -17.61 3.43 12.02
N GLU A 203 -17.87 4.73 12.05
CA GLU A 203 -19.22 5.27 12.25
C GLU A 203 -20.14 4.92 11.07
N ARG A 204 -19.61 4.90 9.83
CA ARG A 204 -20.36 4.43 8.65
C ARG A 204 -20.98 3.04 8.85
N PHE A 205 -20.23 2.09 9.41
CA PHE A 205 -20.73 0.73 9.67
C PHE A 205 -21.69 0.69 10.87
N LYS A 206 -21.37 1.38 11.97
CA LYS A 206 -22.26 1.45 13.14
C LYS A 206 -23.63 2.01 12.80
N ASP A 207 -23.67 3.13 12.07
CA ASP A 207 -24.91 3.77 11.60
C ASP A 207 -25.76 2.86 10.69
N ARG A 208 -25.17 1.78 10.20
CA ARG A 208 -25.78 0.82 9.27
C ARG A 208 -26.00 -0.55 9.89
N GLY A 209 -26.09 -0.62 11.21
CA GLY A 209 -26.56 -1.82 11.92
C GLY A 209 -25.46 -2.81 12.31
N TRP A 210 -24.19 -2.40 12.24
CA TRP A 210 -23.08 -3.20 12.75
C TRP A 210 -22.73 -2.78 14.18
N ALA A 211 -23.04 -3.64 15.16
CA ALA A 211 -22.91 -3.33 16.58
C ALA A 211 -21.45 -3.17 17.03
N GLN A 212 -20.57 -4.06 16.58
CA GLN A 212 -19.14 -4.02 16.86
C GLN A 212 -18.39 -3.74 15.56
N VAL A 213 -17.45 -2.80 15.59
CA VAL A 213 -16.66 -2.41 14.42
C VAL A 213 -15.22 -2.15 14.85
N ASP A 214 -14.34 -3.06 14.49
CA ASP A 214 -12.91 -2.88 14.55
C ASP A 214 -12.36 -2.49 13.19
N ILE A 215 -11.41 -1.58 13.20
CA ILE A 215 -10.75 -1.11 12.00
C ILE A 215 -9.30 -0.77 12.35
N TRP A 216 -8.41 -1.20 11.47
CA TRP A 216 -6.98 -0.91 11.48
C TRP A 216 -6.63 -0.31 10.13
N ASP A 217 -5.83 0.76 10.10
CA ASP A 217 -5.06 1.01 8.89
C ASP A 217 -4.06 -0.14 8.66
N LEU A 218 -3.53 -0.33 7.45
CA LEU A 218 -2.61 -1.44 7.18
C LEU A 218 -1.30 -1.32 7.97
N TRP A 219 -0.93 -0.12 8.41
CA TRP A 219 0.25 0.05 9.26
C TRP A 219 0.02 -0.44 10.70
N GLU A 220 -1.18 -0.17 11.24
CA GLU A 220 -1.64 -0.75 12.50
C GLU A 220 -1.78 -2.27 12.38
N ALA A 221 -2.26 -2.77 11.23
CA ALA A 221 -2.36 -4.20 10.97
C ALA A 221 -0.98 -4.88 10.94
N TRP A 222 0.03 -4.26 10.30
CA TRP A 222 1.41 -4.74 10.32
C TRP A 222 1.95 -4.90 11.75
N SER A 223 1.66 -3.92 12.61
CA SER A 223 2.16 -3.89 13.99
C SER A 223 1.40 -4.82 14.95
N SER A 224 0.23 -5.31 14.53
CA SER A 224 -0.68 -6.06 15.40
C SER A 224 -0.39 -7.55 15.38
N SER A 225 -0.37 -8.16 16.57
CA SER A 225 -0.26 -9.62 16.75
C SER A 225 -1.50 -10.38 16.25
N VAL A 226 -2.59 -9.69 15.95
CA VAL A 226 -3.79 -10.29 15.33
C VAL A 226 -3.47 -10.82 13.93
N PHE A 227 -2.65 -10.07 13.16
CA PHE A 227 -2.40 -10.37 11.75
C PHE A 227 -1.07 -11.11 11.55
N MET A 228 -0.07 -10.82 12.39
CA MET A 228 1.23 -11.47 12.30
C MET A 228 2.05 -11.34 13.58
N THR A 229 2.84 -12.38 13.82
CA THR A 229 3.87 -12.45 14.85
C THR A 229 5.13 -11.67 14.44
N SER A 230 6.00 -11.36 15.41
CA SER A 230 7.29 -10.75 15.12
C SER A 230 8.19 -11.66 14.27
N ALA A 231 8.13 -12.98 14.47
CA ALA A 231 8.88 -13.94 13.66
C ALA A 231 8.44 -13.92 12.19
N GLU A 232 7.13 -13.86 11.92
CA GLU A 232 6.61 -13.74 10.56
C GLU A 232 7.04 -12.42 9.91
N ARG A 233 7.03 -11.31 10.65
CA ARG A 233 7.52 -10.01 10.15
C ARG A 233 8.98 -10.08 9.73
N MET A 234 9.85 -10.57 10.62
CA MET A 234 11.29 -10.69 10.36
C MET A 234 11.59 -11.66 9.21
N ALA A 235 10.79 -12.72 9.05
CA ALA A 235 10.97 -13.67 7.96
C ALA A 235 10.78 -13.04 6.56
N LEU A 236 10.02 -11.95 6.43
CA LEU A 236 9.84 -11.25 5.16
C LEU A 236 11.12 -10.61 4.63
N ASP A 237 12.07 -10.28 5.51
CA ASP A 237 13.38 -9.73 5.12
C ASP A 237 14.26 -10.77 4.41
N GLN A 238 13.96 -12.06 4.60
CA GLN A 238 14.63 -13.16 3.92
C GLN A 238 14.04 -13.46 2.52
N VAL A 239 12.86 -12.91 2.20
CA VAL A 239 12.17 -13.17 0.93
C VAL A 239 12.73 -12.28 -0.19
N GLU A 240 12.86 -10.99 0.08
CA GLU A 240 13.49 -10.03 -0.83
C GLU A 240 14.07 -8.82 -0.06
N PRO A 241 15.17 -8.21 -0.55
CA PRO A 241 15.70 -6.99 0.02
C PRO A 241 14.65 -5.87 0.06
N PHE A 242 14.60 -5.15 1.18
CA PHE A 242 13.62 -4.11 1.41
C PHE A 242 14.16 -2.98 2.27
N ASP A 243 14.08 -1.75 1.77
CA ASP A 243 14.53 -0.53 2.43
C ASP A 243 13.51 0.62 2.32
N GLU A 244 12.35 0.39 1.70
CA GLU A 244 11.29 1.40 1.45
C GLU A 244 10.27 1.51 2.62
N TRP A 245 10.73 1.54 3.88
CA TRP A 245 9.86 1.43 5.07
C TRP A 245 8.91 2.63 5.25
N GLU A 246 9.39 3.82 4.92
CA GLU A 246 8.67 5.07 4.98
C GLU A 246 7.50 5.04 3.99
N GLU A 247 7.74 4.56 2.78
CA GLU A 247 6.76 4.37 1.73
C GLU A 247 5.76 3.28 2.08
N LEU A 248 6.19 2.21 2.77
CA LEU A 248 5.29 1.17 3.26
C LEU A 248 4.40 1.69 4.37
N MET A 249 4.91 2.55 5.26
CA MET A 249 4.09 3.27 6.23
C MET A 249 3.05 4.11 5.52
N LEU A 250 3.47 4.96 4.58
CA LEU A 250 2.56 5.82 3.83
C LEU A 250 1.50 5.01 3.11
N PHE A 251 1.90 3.96 2.38
CA PHE A 251 1.00 3.00 1.77
C PHE A 251 0.02 2.44 2.82
N GLY A 252 0.54 1.98 3.95
CA GLY A 252 -0.22 1.38 5.05
C GLY A 252 -1.30 2.30 5.62
N ARG A 253 -1.01 3.60 5.76
CA ARG A 253 -1.96 4.60 6.28
C ARG A 253 -3.11 4.92 5.32
N HIS A 254 -3.02 4.56 4.04
CA HIS A 254 -4.05 4.85 3.04
C HIS A 254 -4.97 3.65 2.74
N TYR A 255 -4.71 2.50 3.37
CA TYR A 255 -5.56 1.32 3.29
C TYR A 255 -5.98 0.90 4.69
N SER A 256 -7.15 0.29 4.81
CA SER A 256 -7.63 -0.23 6.08
C SER A 256 -8.24 -1.61 5.93
N VAL A 257 -8.20 -2.35 7.03
CA VAL A 257 -8.91 -3.61 7.27
C VAL A 257 -9.97 -3.30 8.30
N LEU A 258 -11.23 -3.52 7.94
CA LEU A 258 -12.38 -3.32 8.81
C LEU A 258 -13.06 -4.68 9.02
N HIS A 259 -13.25 -5.03 10.28
CA HIS A 259 -14.01 -6.19 10.72
C HIS A 259 -15.21 -5.71 11.54
N ALA A 260 -16.41 -6.09 11.12
CA ALA A 260 -17.65 -5.64 11.74
C ALA A 260 -18.57 -6.84 12.02
N GLN A 261 -19.30 -6.77 13.14
CA GLN A 261 -20.24 -7.80 13.57
C GLN A 261 -21.62 -7.19 13.86
N ALA A 262 -22.67 -7.82 13.33
CA ALA A 262 -24.05 -7.31 13.43
C ALA A 262 -24.72 -7.66 14.77
N SER A 263 -24.37 -8.79 15.39
CA SER A 263 -24.90 -9.24 16.68
C SER A 263 -23.80 -9.35 17.73
N SER A 264 -24.06 -8.87 18.96
CA SER A 264 -23.26 -9.23 20.14
C SER A 264 -23.59 -10.66 20.55
N THR A 265 -22.95 -11.67 19.93
CA THR A 265 -22.88 -12.98 20.58
C THR A 265 -22.07 -12.78 21.86
N GLY A 266 -22.58 -13.27 22.99
CA GLY A 266 -22.00 -13.08 24.32
C GLY A 266 -20.68 -13.81 24.55
N VAL A 267 -19.73 -13.68 23.62
CA VAL A 267 -18.33 -13.93 23.87
C VAL A 267 -17.82 -12.70 24.61
N GLU A 268 -17.48 -12.87 25.89
CA GLU A 268 -16.80 -11.83 26.65
C GLU A 268 -15.58 -11.36 25.86
N ASP A 269 -15.55 -10.05 25.58
CA ASP A 269 -14.41 -9.38 24.99
C ASP A 269 -13.17 -9.69 25.83
N THR A 270 -12.22 -10.45 25.28
CA THR A 270 -10.83 -10.10 25.50
C THR A 270 -10.64 -8.75 24.83
N ALA A 271 -10.94 -7.68 25.57
CA ALA A 271 -10.64 -6.33 25.18
C ALA A 271 -9.14 -6.29 24.83
N MET A 272 -8.84 -6.38 23.54
CA MET A 272 -7.47 -6.35 23.07
C MET A 272 -6.96 -4.95 23.38
N GLU A 273 -5.93 -4.91 24.20
CA GLU A 273 -5.27 -3.69 24.65
C GLU A 273 -4.71 -2.97 23.41
N LYS A 274 -5.51 -2.11 22.79
CA LYS A 274 -5.01 -1.15 21.81
C LYS A 274 -4.06 -0.26 22.58
N GLN A 275 -2.77 -0.26 22.21
CA GLN A 275 -1.84 0.72 22.74
C GLN A 275 -2.46 2.10 22.57
N ALA A 276 -2.52 2.85 23.68
CA ALA A 276 -3.18 4.14 23.74
C ALA A 276 -2.70 5.04 22.60
N PRO A 277 -3.59 5.80 21.94
CA PRO A 277 -3.15 6.78 20.96
C PRO A 277 -2.16 7.74 21.62
N ALA A 278 -1.00 7.94 20.98
CA ALA A 278 0.00 8.89 21.44
C ALA A 278 -0.65 10.27 21.66
N ARG A 279 -0.29 10.93 22.77
CA ARG A 279 -0.78 12.26 23.15
C ARG A 279 -0.50 13.26 22.02
N SER A 280 -1.53 13.66 21.29
CA SER A 280 -1.41 14.79 20.35
C SER A 280 -1.63 16.10 21.10
N VAL A 281 -0.64 16.98 21.06
CA VAL A 281 -0.81 18.36 21.53
C VAL A 281 -1.45 19.14 20.38
N ASN A 282 -2.73 19.48 20.54
CA ASN A 282 -3.44 20.37 19.63
C ASN A 282 -3.06 21.82 19.94
N LYS A 283 -2.23 22.42 19.09
CA LYS A 283 -2.12 23.88 18.95
C LYS A 283 -2.84 24.30 17.67
N GLN A 284 -3.53 25.44 17.72
CA GLN A 284 -4.28 26.02 16.60
C GLN A 284 -3.35 26.37 15.43
N THR A 285 -3.72 25.96 14.23
CA THR A 285 -3.05 26.30 12.97
C THR A 285 -3.15 27.80 12.66
N ARG A 286 -2.01 28.43 12.36
CA ARG A 286 -1.91 29.81 11.86
C ARG A 286 -1.71 29.80 10.34
N ASP A 287 -2.24 30.79 9.64
CA ASP A 287 -2.04 30.94 8.19
C ASP A 287 -0.55 31.08 7.85
N GLY A 288 -0.09 30.35 6.84
CA GLY A 288 1.32 30.34 6.41
C GLY A 288 2.19 29.25 7.04
N PHE A 289 1.65 28.45 7.96
CA PHE A 289 2.35 27.34 8.60
C PHE A 289 1.74 26.00 8.18
N PHE A 290 2.57 25.01 7.83
CA PHE A 290 2.12 23.62 7.77
C PHE A 290 2.48 22.88 9.04
N LYS A 291 1.67 21.89 9.43
CA LYS A 291 2.00 20.98 10.53
C LYS A 291 2.53 19.67 9.95
N GLY A 292 3.59 19.13 10.49
CA GLY A 292 4.09 17.82 10.12
C GLY A 292 4.03 16.80 11.23
N LEU A 293 4.11 15.54 10.82
CA LEU A 293 4.13 14.38 11.68
C LEU A 293 5.40 13.59 11.36
N TYR A 294 6.24 13.43 12.36
CA TYR A 294 7.34 12.49 12.34
C TYR A 294 6.91 11.24 13.11
N CYS A 295 6.99 10.08 12.47
CA CYS A 295 6.64 8.78 13.04
C CYS A 295 7.88 7.89 13.02
N GLY A 296 8.13 7.18 14.12
CA GLY A 296 9.37 6.46 14.34
C GLY A 296 9.61 5.23 13.43
N GLY A 297 10.82 4.67 13.56
CA GLY A 297 11.32 3.49 12.83
C GLY A 297 10.98 2.14 13.47
N LEU A 298 11.62 1.08 13.01
CA LEU A 298 11.42 -0.29 13.53
C LEU A 298 12.13 -0.50 14.87
N ARG A 299 11.42 -1.12 15.81
CA ARG A 299 11.97 -1.71 17.03
C ARG A 299 12.68 -3.03 16.69
N PRO A 300 13.60 -3.52 17.54
CA PRO A 300 14.34 -4.76 17.29
C PRO A 300 13.46 -6.01 17.05
N ASP A 301 12.22 -5.99 17.52
CA ASP A 301 11.24 -7.07 17.35
C ASP A 301 10.41 -6.95 16.05
N GLY A 302 10.81 -6.05 15.15
CA GLY A 302 10.12 -5.77 13.88
C GLY A 302 8.80 -5.03 14.04
N THR A 303 8.42 -4.63 15.26
CA THR A 303 7.28 -3.74 15.49
C THR A 303 7.69 -2.30 15.28
N LEU A 304 6.73 -1.41 15.08
CA LEU A 304 7.02 -0.03 14.74
C LEU A 304 6.99 0.85 15.98
N ASN A 305 7.88 1.82 16.04
CA ASN A 305 7.81 2.84 17.06
C ASN A 305 6.57 3.72 16.81
N LEU A 306 5.64 3.72 17.76
CA LEU A 306 4.40 4.48 17.70
C LEU A 306 4.56 5.94 18.14
N ASP A 307 5.75 6.37 18.57
CA ASP A 307 6.00 7.75 18.94
C ASP A 307 5.72 8.67 17.75
N ARG A 308 4.91 9.69 18.03
CA ARG A 308 4.49 10.70 17.06
C ARG A 308 4.99 12.05 17.52
N TYR A 309 5.77 12.70 16.67
CA TYR A 309 6.32 14.01 16.94
C TYR A 309 5.70 15.00 15.95
N THR A 310 5.20 16.13 16.46
CA THR A 310 4.59 17.16 15.62
C THR A 310 5.51 18.35 15.48
N TRP A 311 5.59 18.90 14.28
CA TRP A 311 6.43 20.04 13.94
C TRP A 311 5.64 21.05 13.08
N GLU A 312 6.13 22.28 12.93
CA GLU A 312 5.51 23.30 12.06
C GLU A 312 6.48 23.74 10.94
N LEU A 313 5.97 24.32 9.85
CA LEU A 313 6.77 24.76 8.70
C LEU A 313 6.29 26.14 8.23
N ASP A 314 7.00 27.22 8.56
CA ASP A 314 6.72 28.59 8.07
C ASP A 314 7.12 28.77 6.59
N ILE A 315 6.15 28.78 5.68
CA ILE A 315 6.42 28.94 4.24
C ILE A 315 6.36 30.40 3.76
N ALA A 316 6.22 31.38 4.65
CA ALA A 316 5.89 32.76 4.28
C ALA A 316 7.09 33.58 3.77
N LYS A 317 8.33 33.21 4.13
CA LYS A 317 9.50 34.10 3.98
C LYS A 317 10.57 33.62 3.01
N GLU A 318 10.50 32.38 2.56
CA GLU A 318 11.60 31.74 1.84
C GLU A 318 11.47 31.79 0.31
N VAL A 319 12.61 31.70 -0.37
CA VAL A 319 12.72 31.50 -1.82
C VAL A 319 13.26 30.10 -2.07
N VAL A 320 12.65 29.38 -3.01
CA VAL A 320 13.01 27.98 -3.30
C VAL A 320 13.25 27.78 -4.80
N VAL A 321 14.09 26.80 -5.13
CA VAL A 321 14.30 26.33 -6.50
C VAL A 321 13.47 25.06 -6.72
N ALA A 322 12.59 25.10 -7.70
CA ALA A 322 11.73 24.00 -8.10
C ALA A 322 12.08 23.50 -9.51
N HIS A 323 11.98 22.19 -9.70
CA HIS A 323 11.95 21.55 -11.01
C HIS A 323 10.52 21.65 -11.53
N GLU A 324 10.31 22.32 -12.66
CA GLU A 324 9.00 22.47 -13.31
C GLU A 324 9.01 21.73 -14.65
N CYS A 325 8.08 20.78 -14.84
CA CYS A 325 7.94 20.09 -16.12
C CYS A 325 7.51 21.06 -17.23
N SER A 326 8.15 20.98 -18.39
CA SER A 326 7.89 21.87 -19.52
C SER A 326 6.52 21.64 -20.16
N ASP A 327 6.01 20.40 -20.13
CA ASP A 327 4.74 19.99 -20.74
C ASP A 327 3.84 19.20 -19.75
N ASP A 328 2.53 19.40 -19.82
CA ASP A 328 1.55 18.79 -18.91
C ASP A 328 1.30 17.27 -19.17
N THR A 329 1.96 16.69 -20.15
CA THR A 329 1.77 15.28 -20.56
C THR A 329 2.91 14.34 -20.16
N GLU A 330 4.02 14.83 -19.63
CA GLU A 330 5.20 13.99 -19.34
C GLU A 330 5.38 13.62 -17.85
N LYS A 331 6.08 12.51 -17.59
CA LYS A 331 6.60 12.15 -16.24
C LYS A 331 7.90 12.90 -16.00
N MET A 332 8.15 13.41 -14.79
CA MET A 332 9.44 14.05 -14.49
C MET A 332 10.57 13.02 -14.53
N ASP A 333 11.58 13.28 -15.36
CA ASP A 333 12.72 12.37 -15.57
C ASP A 333 14.03 13.15 -15.52
N PHE A 334 14.89 12.78 -14.57
CA PHE A 334 16.18 13.42 -14.32
C PHE A 334 17.27 12.99 -15.31
N ASN A 335 17.09 11.88 -16.02
CA ASN A 335 18.00 11.44 -17.07
C ASN A 335 17.76 12.21 -18.37
N SER A 336 16.50 12.33 -18.81
CA SER A 336 16.15 13.11 -20.00
C SER A 336 16.08 14.61 -19.72
N LYS A 337 16.07 15.02 -18.44
CA LYS A 337 16.00 16.42 -17.98
C LYS A 337 14.83 17.18 -18.60
N ASN A 338 13.64 16.57 -18.60
CA ASN A 338 12.43 17.16 -19.17
C ASN A 338 11.75 18.22 -18.27
N PHE A 339 12.56 18.98 -17.54
CA PHE A 339 12.13 20.04 -16.64
C PHE A 339 13.08 21.23 -16.72
N ARG A 340 12.62 22.38 -16.25
CA ARG A 340 13.43 23.57 -16.03
C ARG A 340 13.50 23.91 -14.54
N TYR A 341 14.57 24.59 -14.14
CA TYR A 341 14.69 25.16 -12.80
C TYR A 341 13.93 26.48 -12.73
N VAL A 342 13.11 26.64 -11.71
CA VAL A 342 12.34 27.86 -11.43
C VAL A 342 12.63 28.30 -10.00
N THR A 343 13.15 29.50 -9.84
CA THR A 343 13.37 30.13 -8.53
C THR A 343 12.23 31.11 -8.26
N ASP A 344 11.49 30.93 -7.18
CA ASP A 344 10.35 31.79 -6.83
C ASP A 344 10.11 31.78 -5.31
N GLN A 345 9.26 32.69 -4.83
CA GLN A 345 8.81 32.67 -3.44
C GLN A 345 8.13 31.34 -3.13
N PHE A 346 8.45 30.77 -1.96
CA PHE A 346 7.96 29.46 -1.54
C PHE A 346 6.42 29.41 -1.59
N LYS A 347 5.74 30.43 -1.04
CA LYS A 347 4.28 30.57 -1.14
C LYS A 347 3.75 30.44 -2.59
N LYS A 348 4.40 31.07 -3.57
CA LYS A 348 3.99 31.01 -4.98
C LYS A 348 4.21 29.63 -5.59
N ILE A 349 5.28 28.93 -5.22
CA ILE A 349 5.49 27.55 -5.67
C ILE A 349 4.40 26.63 -5.11
N ILE A 350 4.04 26.79 -3.84
CA ILE A 350 2.94 26.04 -3.21
C ILE A 350 1.61 26.32 -3.90
N GLU A 351 1.29 27.59 -4.20
CA GLU A 351 0.09 27.97 -4.94
C GLU A 351 0.07 27.35 -6.35
N LYS A 352 1.21 27.34 -7.06
CA LYS A 352 1.35 26.68 -8.37
C LYS A 352 1.07 25.18 -8.27
N ILE A 353 1.66 24.49 -7.30
CA ILE A 353 1.42 23.05 -7.08
C ILE A 353 -0.06 22.80 -6.75
N GLN A 354 -0.64 23.58 -5.84
CA GLN A 354 -2.04 23.46 -5.44
C GLN A 354 -3.01 23.72 -6.60
N SER A 355 -2.64 24.57 -7.56
CA SER A 355 -3.39 24.80 -8.80
C SER A 355 -3.22 23.69 -9.84
N GLY A 356 -2.50 22.61 -9.51
CA GLY A 356 -2.29 21.45 -10.38
C GLY A 356 -0.96 21.46 -11.13
N GLY A 357 -0.05 22.38 -10.80
CA GLY A 357 1.27 22.46 -11.39
C GLY A 357 2.12 21.21 -11.13
N ARG A 358 2.93 20.84 -12.12
CA ARG A 358 3.89 19.73 -12.04
C ARG A 358 5.25 20.24 -11.61
N LEU A 359 5.38 20.47 -10.30
CA LEU A 359 6.62 20.92 -9.70
C LEU A 359 7.16 19.92 -8.68
N TYR A 360 8.48 19.89 -8.57
CA TYR A 360 9.21 19.15 -7.56
C TYR A 360 10.33 19.99 -6.97
N ILE A 361 10.38 20.12 -5.64
CA ILE A 361 11.49 20.71 -4.92
C ILE A 361 12.28 19.58 -4.24
N ARG A 362 13.58 19.64 -4.40
CA ARG A 362 14.57 18.96 -3.57
C ARG A 362 15.56 20.03 -3.15
N SER A 363 15.63 20.35 -1.87
CA SER A 363 16.61 21.33 -1.40
C SER A 363 18.04 20.86 -1.69
N LEU A 364 18.90 21.84 -1.93
CA LEU A 364 20.33 21.69 -2.10
C LEU A 364 21.00 22.70 -1.16
N SER A 365 22.28 22.47 -0.84
CA SER A 365 23.06 23.44 -0.07
C SER A 365 23.00 24.82 -0.74
N THR A 366 22.64 25.85 0.03
CA THR A 366 22.63 27.24 -0.46
C THR A 366 24.03 27.77 -0.73
N ASP A 367 25.01 27.30 0.05
CA ASP A 367 26.40 27.77 -0.01
C ASP A 367 27.18 27.13 -1.16
N ASN A 368 27.11 25.79 -1.26
CA ASN A 368 27.85 25.07 -2.29
C ASN A 368 27.16 23.75 -2.67
N PRO A 369 26.16 23.78 -3.57
CA PRO A 369 25.33 22.62 -3.90
C PRO A 369 26.10 21.48 -4.62
N THR A 370 27.33 21.72 -5.09
CA THR A 370 28.17 20.70 -5.76
C THR A 370 29.13 20.01 -4.79
N ASP A 371 29.45 20.64 -3.66
CA ASP A 371 30.45 20.14 -2.71
C ASP A 371 29.88 19.85 -1.31
N GLN A 372 28.73 20.42 -0.97
CA GLN A 372 28.13 20.31 0.36
C GLN A 372 26.75 19.67 0.30
N PRO A 373 26.47 18.66 1.16
CA PRO A 373 25.12 18.12 1.32
C PRO A 373 24.14 19.21 1.77
N ALA A 374 22.87 19.04 1.40
CA ALA A 374 21.81 19.91 1.89
C ALA A 374 21.69 19.79 3.42
N ASN A 375 21.52 20.92 4.09
CA ASN A 375 21.30 21.00 5.52
C ASN A 375 20.18 22.00 5.78
N LEU A 376 19.00 21.51 6.16
CA LEU A 376 17.82 22.32 6.44
C LEU A 376 18.09 23.48 7.43
N GLU A 377 18.91 23.26 8.46
CA GLU A 377 19.22 24.30 9.46
C GLU A 377 19.99 25.47 8.85
N ASN A 378 20.91 25.18 7.92
CA ASN A 378 21.73 26.19 7.25
C ASN A 378 21.01 26.81 6.04
N ASP A 379 20.36 25.96 5.24
CA ASP A 379 19.74 26.32 3.97
C ASP A 379 18.41 27.05 4.16
N PHE A 380 17.73 26.80 5.29
CA PHE A 380 16.46 27.44 5.65
C PHE A 380 16.41 27.78 7.15
N PRO A 381 17.18 28.77 7.64
CA PRO A 381 17.26 29.08 9.07
C PRO A 381 15.90 29.42 9.70
N SER A 382 14.96 30.00 8.93
CA SER A 382 13.60 30.27 9.43
C SER A 382 12.74 29.01 9.58
N LEU A 383 13.01 27.96 8.80
CA LEU A 383 12.34 26.65 8.90
C LEU A 383 13.00 25.77 9.98
N ALA A 384 14.29 25.99 10.24
CA ALA A 384 15.08 25.25 11.22
C ALA A 384 14.52 25.37 12.65
N GLU A 385 13.99 26.55 13.00
CA GLU A 385 13.40 26.81 14.32
C GLU A 385 12.12 25.99 14.54
N ASP A 386 11.37 25.69 13.48
CA ASP A 386 10.10 24.96 13.57
C ASP A 386 10.26 23.44 13.38
N PHE A 387 11.38 22.98 12.81
CA PHE A 387 11.71 21.58 12.59
C PHE A 387 12.88 21.13 13.47
N THR A 388 12.59 20.69 14.69
CA THR A 388 13.59 20.14 15.63
C THR A 388 13.38 18.65 15.83
N LEU A 389 14.44 17.85 15.68
CA LEU A 389 14.42 16.45 16.06
C LEU A 389 14.34 16.31 17.59
N PRO A 390 13.55 15.36 18.11
CA PRO A 390 13.48 15.08 19.53
C PRO A 390 14.82 14.55 20.08
N GLU A 391 15.06 14.68 21.39
CA GLU A 391 16.33 14.29 22.05
C GLU A 391 16.61 12.80 21.90
N GLU A 392 15.57 11.98 21.83
CA GLU A 392 15.63 10.54 21.57
C GLU A 392 16.31 10.21 20.23
N LEU A 393 16.41 11.19 19.31
CA LEU A 393 17.11 11.08 18.03
C LEU A 393 18.41 11.88 17.98
N ALA A 394 19.03 12.18 19.13
CA ALA A 394 20.32 12.87 19.19
C ALA A 394 21.39 12.19 18.31
N PHE A 395 21.40 10.84 18.26
CA PHE A 395 22.30 10.08 17.39
C PHE A 395 22.20 10.47 15.91
N VAL A 396 20.99 10.76 15.42
CA VAL A 396 20.75 11.19 14.03
C VAL A 396 21.39 12.55 13.78
N LYS A 397 21.27 13.47 14.75
CA LYS A 397 21.86 14.81 14.65
C LYS A 397 23.39 14.76 14.75
N GLU A 398 23.93 13.93 15.63
CA GLU A 398 25.37 13.74 15.81
C GLU A 398 26.04 13.13 14.57
N ASN A 399 25.33 12.27 13.84
CA ASN A 399 25.84 11.58 12.66
C ASN A 399 25.22 12.11 11.35
N LEU A 400 24.70 13.34 11.36
CA LEU A 400 24.00 13.92 10.23
C LEU A 400 24.87 13.92 8.96
N PHE A 401 24.32 13.41 7.87
CA PHE A 401 24.88 13.54 6.53
C PHE A 401 24.18 14.63 5.73
N SER A 402 22.84 14.59 5.65
CA SER A 402 22.06 15.63 4.96
C SER A 402 20.63 15.72 5.50
N SER A 403 20.01 16.88 5.38
CA SER A 403 18.58 17.08 5.67
C SER A 403 17.90 17.81 4.51
N ILE A 404 16.99 17.10 3.84
CA ILE A 404 16.46 17.48 2.53
C ILE A 404 14.97 17.81 2.65
N LEU A 405 14.60 19.06 2.36
CA LEU A 405 13.21 19.45 2.13
C LEU A 405 12.77 19.00 0.74
N ARG A 406 11.76 18.14 0.69
CA ARG A 406 11.14 17.62 -0.52
C ARG A 406 9.71 18.12 -0.63
N ILE A 407 9.33 18.60 -1.81
CA ILE A 407 7.96 19.01 -2.10
C ILE A 407 7.59 18.48 -3.46
N SER A 408 6.53 17.69 -3.56
CA SER A 408 6.04 17.19 -4.83
C SER A 408 4.62 17.66 -5.06
N GLY A 409 4.37 18.19 -6.26
CA GLY A 409 3.03 18.25 -6.82
C GLY A 409 2.69 16.97 -7.58
N ARG A 410 1.97 17.13 -8.70
CA ARG A 410 1.55 16.04 -9.58
C ARG A 410 2.70 15.49 -10.45
N VAL A 411 3.74 14.98 -9.83
CA VAL A 411 4.92 14.39 -10.47
C VAL A 411 5.06 12.92 -10.08
N ASN A 412 5.53 12.09 -11.02
CA ASN A 412 5.97 10.74 -10.71
C ASN A 412 7.49 10.76 -10.74
N MET A 413 8.14 10.41 -9.63
CA MET A 413 9.58 10.26 -9.56
C MET A 413 9.98 8.80 -9.44
N TRP A 414 11.14 8.47 -10.01
CA TRP A 414 11.79 7.19 -9.75
C TRP A 414 12.55 7.31 -8.44
N LEU A 415 12.18 6.47 -7.48
CA LEU A 415 12.93 6.31 -6.23
C LEU A 415 14.15 5.43 -6.51
N HIS A 416 15.27 5.81 -5.90
CA HIS A 416 16.45 4.99 -5.73
C HIS A 416 16.41 4.43 -4.32
N TYR A 417 17.02 3.27 -4.08
CA TYR A 417 17.23 2.78 -2.71
C TYR A 417 18.19 3.72 -1.98
N ASP A 418 17.94 3.94 -0.69
CA ASP A 418 18.74 4.85 0.11
C ASP A 418 19.88 4.06 0.79
N VAL A 419 21.13 4.47 0.54
CA VAL A 419 22.31 3.76 1.06
C VAL A 419 22.60 4.14 2.51
N MET A 420 22.19 5.34 2.93
CA MET A 420 22.31 5.79 4.31
C MET A 420 21.01 5.56 5.05
N ALA A 421 21.12 5.28 6.36
CA ALA A 421 19.97 5.32 7.25
C ALA A 421 19.31 6.70 7.20
N ASN A 422 17.98 6.71 7.27
CA ASN A 422 17.22 7.95 7.16
C ASN A 422 16.07 8.04 8.18
N VAL A 423 15.61 9.27 8.34
CA VAL A 423 14.48 9.69 9.17
C VAL A 423 13.59 10.53 8.25
N TYR A 424 12.40 10.01 7.94
CA TYR A 424 11.45 10.69 7.07
C TYR A 424 10.30 11.33 7.86
N ALA A 425 10.16 12.64 7.70
CA ALA A 425 9.10 13.42 8.32
C ALA A 425 8.14 13.93 7.23
N GLN A 426 6.89 13.46 7.24
CA GLN A 426 5.88 13.94 6.31
C GLN A 426 5.09 15.11 6.91
N VAL A 427 4.84 16.14 6.11
CA VAL A 427 3.94 17.24 6.49
C VAL A 427 2.50 16.87 6.16
N HIS A 428 1.62 16.95 7.16
CA HIS A 428 0.18 16.78 6.98
C HIS A 428 -0.55 18.08 7.36
N GLY A 429 -1.09 18.78 6.37
CA GLY A 429 -1.99 19.91 6.58
C GLY A 429 -3.46 19.48 6.52
N SER A 430 -4.29 19.99 7.42
CA SER A 430 -5.75 19.92 7.28
C SER A 430 -6.22 20.97 6.28
N LYS A 431 -6.68 20.58 5.10
CA LYS A 431 -7.48 21.43 4.20
C LYS A 431 -8.81 20.77 3.84
N PRO A 432 -9.89 21.54 3.66
CA PRO A 432 -11.23 21.04 3.33
C PRO A 432 -11.38 20.48 1.90
N THR A 433 -10.34 20.49 1.06
CA THR A 433 -10.39 19.99 -0.32
C THR A 433 -9.45 18.80 -0.53
N PRO A 434 -9.97 17.58 -0.82
CA PRO A 434 -9.18 16.35 -1.00
C PRO A 434 -8.34 16.27 -2.28
N THR A 435 -8.18 17.36 -3.03
CA THR A 435 -7.71 17.34 -4.43
C THR A 435 -6.33 17.95 -4.68
N SER A 436 -5.57 18.33 -3.65
CA SER A 436 -4.20 18.79 -3.89
C SER A 436 -3.24 17.59 -3.92
N ASP A 437 -2.61 17.35 -5.06
CA ASP A 437 -1.49 16.39 -5.22
C ASP A 437 -0.20 16.90 -4.52
N LEU A 438 -0.31 17.79 -3.52
CA LEU A 438 0.80 18.37 -2.78
C LEU A 438 1.23 17.41 -1.67
N SER A 439 2.48 16.97 -1.74
CA SER A 439 3.19 16.31 -0.64
C SER A 439 4.39 17.17 -0.24
N VAL A 440 4.60 17.34 1.06
CA VAL A 440 5.77 18.01 1.62
C VAL A 440 6.38 17.05 2.63
N ALA A 441 7.70 16.89 2.59
CA ALA A 441 8.44 16.04 3.52
C ALA A 441 9.84 16.59 3.79
N VAL A 442 10.39 16.26 4.94
CA VAL A 442 11.81 16.43 5.25
C VAL A 442 12.42 15.06 5.42
N ASN A 443 13.46 14.75 4.64
CA ASN A 443 14.16 13.48 4.72
C ASN A 443 15.58 13.72 5.25
N ILE A 444 15.93 13.11 6.38
CA ILE A 444 17.18 13.32 7.09
C ILE A 444 18.02 12.06 7.00
N PHE A 445 19.16 12.14 6.34
CA PHE A 445 20.12 11.06 6.18
C PHE A 445 21.23 11.20 7.20
N PHE A 446 21.61 10.10 7.83
CA PHE A 446 22.68 10.05 8.81
C PHE A 446 23.55 8.80 8.61
N ARG A 447 24.79 8.88 9.09
CA ARG A 447 25.74 7.77 9.00
C ARG A 447 25.54 6.85 10.20
N ASP A 448 25.19 5.60 9.92
CA ASP A 448 25.06 4.54 10.91
C ASP A 448 26.22 3.52 10.85
N LEU A 449 27.02 3.57 9.79
CA LEU A 449 28.24 2.77 9.65
C LEU A 449 29.48 3.57 10.05
N GLN A 450 30.41 2.94 10.78
CA GLN A 450 31.71 3.53 11.09
C GLN A 450 32.56 3.74 9.83
N ASP A 451 32.50 2.80 8.88
CA ASP A 451 33.20 2.80 7.61
C ASP A 451 32.42 2.03 6.52
N GLY A 452 32.92 2.04 5.28
CA GLY A 452 32.35 1.25 4.18
C GLY A 452 31.42 1.99 3.20
N TYR A 453 31.03 3.23 3.50
CA TYR A 453 30.35 4.09 2.52
C TYR A 453 31.18 4.32 1.25
N SER A 454 30.53 4.82 0.20
CA SER A 454 31.14 5.06 -1.10
C SER A 454 32.45 5.85 -1.02
N THR A 455 33.36 5.56 -1.94
CA THR A 455 34.62 6.30 -2.03
C THR A 455 34.45 7.59 -2.82
N GLY A 456 35.18 8.63 -2.39
CA GLY A 456 35.14 9.95 -3.02
C GLY A 456 33.94 10.79 -2.60
N ARG A 457 33.61 11.80 -3.42
CA ARG A 457 32.59 12.78 -3.08
C ARG A 457 31.19 12.26 -3.40
N ASP A 458 30.37 12.13 -2.37
CA ASP A 458 28.94 11.86 -2.48
C ASP A 458 28.17 12.92 -1.70
N VAL A 459 27.56 13.86 -2.41
CA VAL A 459 26.77 14.97 -1.83
C VAL A 459 25.30 14.57 -1.66
N TYR A 460 24.87 13.50 -2.35
CA TYR A 460 23.47 13.11 -2.43
C TYR A 460 23.14 11.83 -1.66
N GLY A 461 24.15 11.10 -1.18
CA GLY A 461 23.99 9.86 -0.43
C GLY A 461 23.46 8.72 -1.29
N ASN A 462 23.62 8.80 -2.61
CA ASN A 462 23.03 7.87 -3.57
C ASN A 462 24.05 6.94 -4.23
N ARG A 463 25.30 6.93 -3.74
CA ARG A 463 26.31 5.98 -4.20
C ARG A 463 26.28 4.74 -3.32
N ASP A 464 26.43 3.59 -3.98
CA ASP A 464 26.56 2.30 -3.31
C ASP A 464 27.72 2.26 -2.30
N LEU A 465 27.61 1.37 -1.31
CA LEU A 465 28.72 1.07 -0.41
C LEU A 465 29.97 0.69 -1.21
N ALA A 466 31.14 1.13 -0.76
CA ALA A 466 32.41 0.91 -1.45
C ALA A 466 32.70 -0.58 -1.70
N GLY A 467 32.30 -1.44 -0.76
CA GLY A 467 32.40 -2.89 -0.89
C GLY A 467 31.58 -3.43 -2.06
N TYR A 468 30.35 -2.94 -2.25
CA TYR A 468 29.49 -3.34 -3.36
C TYR A 468 30.03 -2.84 -4.71
N GLU A 469 30.46 -1.57 -4.81
CA GLU A 469 31.03 -1.03 -6.04
C GLU A 469 32.24 -1.85 -6.51
N LYS A 470 33.15 -2.16 -5.58
CA LYS A 470 34.30 -3.03 -5.84
C LYS A 470 33.84 -4.45 -6.23
N GLY A 471 32.92 -5.03 -5.47
CA GLY A 471 32.36 -6.36 -5.73
C GLY A 471 31.74 -6.46 -7.12
N ARG A 472 30.99 -5.45 -7.56
CA ARG A 472 30.37 -5.40 -8.89
C ARG A 472 31.40 -5.45 -10.01
N GLN A 473 32.52 -4.75 -9.86
CA GLN A 473 33.63 -4.82 -10.81
C GLN A 473 34.26 -6.21 -10.84
N GLU A 474 34.42 -6.87 -9.69
CA GLU A 474 34.92 -8.24 -9.60
C GLU A 474 33.94 -9.26 -10.22
N VAL A 475 32.64 -9.11 -9.99
CA VAL A 475 31.60 -9.96 -10.62
C VAL A 475 31.67 -9.86 -12.15
N ALA A 476 31.86 -8.65 -12.70
CA ALA A 476 32.03 -8.48 -14.13
C ALA A 476 33.29 -9.18 -14.68
N LYS A 477 34.41 -9.15 -13.92
CA LYS A 477 35.63 -9.89 -14.26
C LYS A 477 35.41 -11.40 -14.21
N ILE A 478 34.76 -11.91 -13.16
CA ILE A 478 34.38 -13.32 -13.02
C ILE A 478 33.55 -13.74 -14.23
N ALA A 479 32.44 -13.05 -14.52
CA ALA A 479 31.57 -13.38 -15.65
C ALA A 479 32.34 -13.43 -17.00
N LYS A 480 33.28 -12.51 -17.20
CA LYS A 480 34.14 -12.48 -18.40
C LYS A 480 35.06 -13.69 -18.49
N SER A 481 35.61 -14.17 -17.38
CA SER A 481 36.50 -15.35 -17.35
C SER A 481 35.82 -16.64 -17.79
N PHE A 482 34.50 -16.78 -17.61
CA PHE A 482 33.72 -17.94 -18.07
C PHE A 482 33.16 -17.76 -19.51
N GLY A 483 33.45 -16.65 -20.19
CA GLY A 483 32.84 -16.29 -21.47
C GLY A 483 33.07 -17.30 -22.61
N GLN A 484 34.19 -18.02 -22.58
CA GLN A 484 34.58 -19.02 -23.60
C GLN A 484 33.98 -20.41 -23.37
N LEU A 485 33.30 -20.64 -22.24
CA LEU A 485 32.69 -21.93 -21.95
C LEU A 485 31.29 -22.07 -22.58
N PRO A 486 30.85 -23.31 -22.87
CA PRO A 486 29.45 -23.60 -23.18
C PRO A 486 28.49 -23.04 -22.12
N ALA A 487 27.28 -22.65 -22.55
CA ALA A 487 26.35 -21.89 -21.72
C ALA A 487 25.88 -22.65 -20.47
N ASP A 488 25.70 -23.96 -20.57
CA ASP A 488 25.35 -24.88 -19.49
C ASP A 488 26.48 -25.00 -18.45
N ILE A 489 27.72 -25.18 -18.90
CA ILE A 489 28.90 -25.24 -18.03
C ILE A 489 29.15 -23.90 -17.33
N ARG A 490 29.09 -22.78 -18.08
CA ARG A 490 29.21 -21.43 -17.52
C ARG A 490 28.15 -21.21 -16.44
N ARG A 491 26.90 -21.58 -16.70
CA ARG A 491 25.80 -21.43 -15.75
C ARG A 491 26.05 -22.24 -14.49
N PHE A 492 26.40 -23.53 -14.62
CA PHE A 492 26.66 -24.40 -13.48
C PHE A 492 27.71 -23.82 -12.52
N TYR A 493 28.84 -23.33 -13.03
CA TYR A 493 29.90 -22.77 -12.17
C TYR A 493 29.59 -21.39 -11.62
N LEU A 494 28.89 -20.53 -12.38
CA LEU A 494 28.43 -19.24 -11.85
C LEU A 494 27.39 -19.40 -10.75
N ASP A 495 26.49 -20.38 -10.87
CA ASP A 495 25.51 -20.71 -9.83
C ASP A 495 26.23 -21.18 -8.55
N ARG A 496 27.29 -21.99 -8.66
CA ARG A 496 28.12 -22.39 -7.50
C ARG A 496 28.82 -21.21 -6.84
N LEU A 497 29.40 -20.29 -7.61
CA LEU A 497 30.01 -19.07 -7.04
C LEU A 497 28.97 -18.19 -6.36
N ALA A 498 27.74 -18.14 -6.88
CA ALA A 498 26.64 -17.44 -6.22
C ALA A 498 26.29 -18.10 -4.88
N ASP A 499 26.32 -19.43 -4.78
CA ASP A 499 26.11 -20.14 -3.52
C ASP A 499 27.23 -19.88 -2.51
N GLU A 500 28.49 -19.84 -2.94
CA GLU A 500 29.63 -19.46 -2.07
C GLU A 500 29.48 -18.01 -1.53
N LEU A 501 29.03 -17.07 -2.38
CA LEU A 501 28.74 -15.70 -1.95
C LEU A 501 27.58 -15.63 -0.94
N ARG A 502 26.55 -16.48 -1.10
CA ARG A 502 25.44 -16.57 -0.12
C ARG A 502 25.92 -17.10 1.23
N GLN A 503 26.79 -18.11 1.24
CA GLN A 503 27.39 -18.63 2.46
C GLN A 503 28.22 -17.56 3.17
N ALA A 504 29.03 -16.80 2.43
CA ALA A 504 29.82 -15.71 2.99
C ALA A 504 28.98 -14.56 3.58
N ALA A 505 27.72 -14.39 3.16
CA ALA A 505 26.82 -13.34 3.64
C ALA A 505 26.18 -13.64 5.02
N GLY A 506 26.59 -14.71 5.71
CA GLY A 506 26.08 -15.05 7.04
C GLY A 506 24.90 -16.04 7.04
N GLY A 507 24.69 -16.75 5.94
CA GLY A 507 23.81 -17.91 5.91
C GLY A 507 24.46 -19.10 6.60
N ASP A 508 24.37 -19.17 7.93
CA ASP A 508 24.58 -20.44 8.63
C ASP A 508 23.47 -21.43 8.21
N GLY A 509 23.81 -22.37 7.32
CA GLY A 509 23.18 -23.68 7.23
C GLY A 509 22.38 -23.99 5.96
N LEU A 510 23.03 -24.71 5.03
CA LEU A 510 22.90 -26.18 5.00
C LEU A 510 24.27 -26.82 4.81
#